data_AF-A0A9Q3P828-F1
#
_entry.id   AF-A0A9Q3P828-F1
#
_cell.length_a   1.000
_cell.length_b   1.000
_cell.length_c   1.000
_cell.angle_alpha   90.00
_cell.angle_beta   90.00
_cell.angle_gamma   90.00
#
_symmetry.space_group_name_H-M   'P 1'
#
loop_
_entity.id
_entity.type
_entity.pdbx_description
1 polymer ?
#
loop_
_entity_poly.entity_id
_entity_poly.type
_entity_poly.pdbx_seq_one_letter_code
_entity_poly.pdbx_strand_id
1 'polypeptide(L)'
;MDWVTCLPLGGDRRYNACIVIVDRFCKTPIFLPCHKDDTAMDTALLIWNRIVSCTGIFTNIISDRDPKFNRALWTNLKQLFDTNLSFSTAYHPQTDGLA
;
A
#
# COMPACT_ATOMS: atom_id res chain seq x y z
N MET A 1 -3.69 -1.40 3.95
CA MET A 1 -2.38 -1.40 3.27
C MET A 1 -1.34 -1.12 4.34
N ASP A 2 -0.22 -1.84 4.31
CA ASP A 2 0.84 -1.71 5.31
C ASP A 2 2.23 -1.74 4.66
N TRP A 3 3.25 -1.23 5.36
CA TRP A 3 4.61 -1.08 4.86
C TRP A 3 5.61 -1.77 5.76
N VAL A 4 6.22 -2.84 5.25
CA VAL A 4 7.30 -3.55 5.93
C VAL A 4 8.62 -2.96 5.47
N THR A 5 9.32 -2.25 6.36
CA THR A 5 10.61 -1.61 6.07
C THR A 5 11.76 -2.25 6.83
N CYS A 6 13.01 -1.87 6.51
CA CYS A 6 14.22 -2.38 7.13
C CYS A 6 14.45 -3.88 6.86
N LEU A 7 14.00 -4.35 5.70
CA LEU A 7 14.29 -5.70 5.24
C LEU A 7 15.75 -5.78 4.76
N PRO A 8 16.40 -6.95 4.88
CA PRO A 8 17.69 -7.18 4.24
C PRO A 8 17.56 -6.98 2.73
N LEU A 9 18.65 -6.52 2.09
CA LEU A 9 18.67 -6.27 0.64
C LEU A 9 18.36 -7.57 -0.12
N GLY A 10 17.25 -7.57 -0.85
CA GLY A 10 16.76 -8.74 -1.57
C GLY A 10 16.81 -8.59 -3.09
N GLY A 11 17.27 -9.65 -3.76
CA GLY A 11 17.29 -9.79 -5.22
C GLY A 11 18.25 -8.84 -5.95
N ASP A 12 18.25 -8.90 -7.28
CA ASP A 12 19.18 -8.11 -8.13
C ASP A 12 18.97 -6.60 -7.99
N ARG A 13 17.72 -6.19 -7.71
CA ARG A 13 17.33 -4.78 -7.53
C ARG A 13 17.52 -4.26 -6.10
N ARG A 14 18.01 -5.09 -5.18
CA ARG A 14 18.34 -4.71 -3.79
C ARG A 14 17.19 -4.00 -3.06
N TYR A 15 15.99 -4.55 -3.15
CA TYR A 15 14.83 -4.02 -2.43
C TYR A 15 15.05 -4.13 -0.92
N ASN A 16 14.63 -3.11 -0.15
CA ASN A 16 14.79 -3.05 1.30
C ASN A 16 13.46 -2.78 2.04
N ALA A 17 12.35 -2.74 1.31
CA ALA A 17 11.01 -2.57 1.83
C ALA A 17 10.00 -3.37 0.99
N CYS A 18 8.81 -3.58 1.56
CA CYS A 18 7.69 -4.22 0.88
C CYS A 18 6.38 -3.55 1.30
N ILE A 19 5.53 -3.25 0.32
CA ILE A 19 4.13 -2.84 0.56
C ILE A 19 3.28 -4.09 0.58
N VAL A 20 2.41 -4.20 1.57
CA VAL A 20 1.46 -5.28 1.72
C VAL A 20 0.06 -4.74 1.50
N ILE A 21 -0.63 -5.31 0.52
CA ILE A 21 -2.01 -4.94 0.17
C ILE A 21 -2.85 -6.19 0.29
N VAL A 22 -3.85 -6.16 1.16
CA VAL A 22 -4.77 -7.27 1.33
C VAL A 22 -6.13 -6.84 0.80
N ASP A 23 -6.64 -7.58 -0.18
CA ASP A 23 -8.04 -7.46 -0.56
C ASP A 23 -8.92 -8.04 0.55
N ARG A 24 -9.86 -7.24 1.05
CA ARG A 24 -10.76 -7.67 2.14
C ARG A 24 -11.75 -8.74 1.70
N PHE A 25 -12.07 -8.81 0.40
CA PHE A 25 -13.01 -9.80 -0.12
C PHE A 25 -12.33 -11.16 -0.31
N CYS A 26 -11.25 -11.22 -1.10
CA CYS A 26 -10.54 -12.47 -1.39
C CYS A 26 -9.57 -12.89 -0.28
N LYS A 27 -9.31 -12.05 0.73
CA LYS A 27 -8.34 -12.27 1.82
C LYS A 27 -6.93 -12.63 1.32
N THR A 28 -6.61 -12.28 0.07
CA THR A 28 -5.35 -12.63 -0.56
C THR A 28 -4.37 -11.46 -0.40
N PRO A 29 -3.21 -11.68 0.23
CA PRO A 29 -2.18 -10.64 0.33
C PRO A 29 -1.39 -10.52 -0.96
N ILE A 30 -1.17 -9.29 -1.39
CA ILE A 30 -0.29 -8.91 -2.50
C ILE A 30 0.92 -8.22 -1.89
N PHE A 31 2.10 -8.75 -2.20
CA PHE A 31 3.38 -8.22 -1.77
C PHE A 31 4.04 -7.47 -2.93
N LEU A 32 4.39 -6.22 -2.68
CA LEU A 32 5.03 -5.34 -3.64
C LEU A 32 6.42 -4.93 -3.12
N PRO A 33 7.51 -5.47 -3.70
CA PRO A 33 8.84 -5.08 -3.31
C PRO A 33 9.11 -3.63 -3.74
N CYS A 34 9.65 -2.83 -2.84
CA CYS A 34 9.95 -1.42 -3.06
C CYS A 34 11.21 -1.02 -2.29
N HIS A 35 11.63 0.23 -2.48
CA HIS A 35 12.68 0.83 -1.68
C HIS A 35 12.06 1.74 -0.61
N LYS A 36 12.69 1.80 0.56
CA LYS A 36 12.28 2.66 1.67
C LYS A 36 12.25 4.15 1.26
N ASP A 37 13.14 4.52 0.34
CA ASP A 37 13.34 5.89 -0.11
C ASP A 37 12.60 6.19 -1.42
N ASP A 38 11.72 5.28 -1.87
CA ASP A 38 10.87 5.51 -3.05
C ASP A 38 9.98 6.74 -2.83
N THR A 39 9.79 7.52 -3.89
CA THR A 39 8.91 8.68 -3.79
C THR A 39 7.45 8.25 -3.70
N ALA A 40 6.61 9.17 -3.21
CA ALA A 40 5.17 8.98 -3.19
C ALA A 40 4.58 8.72 -4.57
N MET A 41 5.18 9.25 -5.64
CA MET A 41 4.71 9.03 -7.01
C MET A 41 5.11 7.65 -7.54
N ASP A 42 6.37 7.25 -7.33
CA ASP A 42 6.87 5.93 -7.73
C ASP A 42 6.07 4.81 -7.06
N THR A 43 5.80 4.99 -5.76
CA THR A 43 4.97 4.08 -4.98
C THR A 43 3.54 4.02 -5.53
N ALA A 44 2.93 5.17 -5.85
CA ALA A 44 1.57 5.21 -6.40
C ALA A 44 1.48 4.46 -7.73
N LEU A 45 2.47 4.64 -8.61
CA LEU A 45 2.54 3.96 -9.90
C LEU A 45 2.77 2.44 -9.74
N LEU A 46 3.62 2.03 -8.81
CA LEU A 46 3.85 0.61 -8.49
C LEU A 46 2.55 -0.07 -8.05
N ILE A 47 1.82 0.57 -7.14
CA ILE A 47 0.51 0.14 -6.64
C ILE A 47 -0.49 0.05 -7.79
N TRP A 48 -0.64 1.12 -8.58
CA TRP A 48 -1.54 1.17 -9.74
C TRP A 48 -1.30 0.03 -10.73
N ASN A 49 -0.06 -0.13 -11.20
CA ASN A 49 0.29 -1.13 -12.21
C ASN A 49 0.01 -2.55 -11.74
N ARG A 50 0.26 -2.86 -10.46
CA ARG A 50 0.02 -4.22 -9.95
C ARG A 50 -1.46 -4.48 -9.68
N ILE A 51 -2.13 -3.53 -9.05
CA ILE A 51 -3.50 -3.71 -8.57
C ILE A 51 -4.48 -3.81 -9.73
N VAL A 52 -4.38 -2.88 -10.68
CA VAL A 52 -5.28 -2.85 -11.84
C VAL A 52 -5.15 -4.17 -12.62
N SER A 53 -3.94 -4.73 -12.69
CA SER A 53 -3.69 -6.01 -13.35
C SER A 53 -4.18 -7.23 -12.56
N CYS A 54 -4.23 -7.19 -11.22
CA CYS A 54 -4.52 -8.36 -10.39
C CYS A 54 -6.00 -8.46 -9.97
N THR A 55 -6.60 -7.35 -9.58
CA THR A 55 -7.91 -7.32 -8.91
C THR A 55 -8.90 -6.37 -9.58
N GLY A 56 -8.44 -5.58 -10.55
CA GLY A 56 -9.20 -4.46 -11.12
C GLY A 56 -9.13 -3.22 -10.24
N ILE A 57 -10.07 -2.30 -10.44
CA ILE A 57 -10.11 -1.01 -9.72
C ILE A 57 -10.72 -1.23 -8.34
N PHE A 58 -9.96 -0.97 -7.28
CA PHE A 58 -10.53 -0.90 -5.93
C PHE A 58 -11.44 0.32 -5.80
N THR A 59 -12.51 0.22 -5.02
CA THR A 59 -13.43 1.34 -4.77
C THR A 59 -13.16 2.05 -3.45
N ASN A 60 -12.50 1.38 -2.50
CA ASN A 60 -12.17 1.91 -1.19
C ASN A 60 -10.82 1.38 -0.73
N ILE A 61 -9.94 2.29 -0.26
CA ILE A 61 -8.63 1.94 0.26
C ILE A 61 -8.58 2.35 1.73
N ILE A 62 -8.27 1.37 2.60
CA ILE A 62 -8.05 1.57 4.02
C ILE A 62 -6.57 1.33 4.32
N SER A 63 -5.98 2.31 4.98
CA SER A 63 -4.57 2.29 5.38
C SER A 63 -4.41 2.96 6.72
N ASP A 64 -3.35 2.55 7.41
CA ASP A 64 -2.92 3.21 8.64
C ASP A 64 -2.30 4.56 8.33
N ARG A 65 -2.36 5.45 9.33
CA ARG A 65 -1.72 6.77 9.28
C ARG A 65 -0.23 6.70 9.60
N ASP A 66 0.52 5.81 8.96
CA ASP A 66 1.99 5.85 9.03
C ASP A 66 2.46 7.15 8.34
N PRO A 67 3.38 7.95 8.92
CA PRO A 67 3.95 9.11 8.23
C PRO A 67 4.56 8.79 6.86
N LYS A 68 4.93 7.54 6.59
CA LYS A 68 5.33 7.08 5.24
C LYS A 68 4.19 7.17 4.24
N PHE A 69 2.94 6.94 4.68
CA PHE A 69 1.72 7.17 3.91
C PHE A 69 1.46 8.68 3.79
N ASN A 70 2.37 9.35 3.10
CA ASN A 70 2.36 10.78 2.90
C ASN A 70 1.04 11.19 2.23
N ARG A 71 0.49 12.32 2.64
CA ARG A 71 -0.71 12.92 1.99
C ARG A 71 -0.53 13.01 0.46
N ALA A 72 0.70 13.21 -0.01
CA ALA A 72 1.06 13.20 -1.44
C ALA A 72 0.80 11.86 -2.13
N LEU A 73 1.14 10.73 -1.48
CA LEU A 73 0.89 9.38 -2.01
C LEU A 73 -0.62 9.18 -2.21
N TRP A 74 -1.42 9.57 -1.21
CA TRP A 74 -2.87 9.45 -1.28
C TRP A 74 -3.51 10.36 -2.31
N THR A 75 -3.03 11.61 -2.44
CA THR A 75 -3.50 12.50 -3.50
C THR A 75 -3.23 11.89 -4.87
N ASN A 76 -2.03 11.34 -5.09
CA ASN A 76 -1.66 10.69 -6.35
C ASN A 76 -2.50 9.45 -6.60
N LEU A 77 -2.67 8.58 -5.60
CA LEU A 77 -3.52 7.40 -5.70
C LEU A 77 -4.98 7.77 -5.98
N LYS A 78 -5.51 8.81 -5.33
CA LYS A 78 -6.87 9.30 -5.60
C LYS A 78 -7.02 9.75 -7.05
N GLN A 79 -6.05 10.49 -7.56
CA GLN A 79 -6.05 10.95 -8.95
C GLN A 79 -5.95 9.79 -9.95
N LEU A 80 -5.20 8.75 -9.61
CA LEU A 80 -5.05 7.56 -10.46
C LEU A 80 -6.29 6.67 -10.45
N PHE A 81 -6.88 6.43 -9.26
CA PHE A 81 -7.98 5.48 -9.07
C PHE A 81 -9.38 6.10 -9.09
N ASP A 82 -9.51 7.43 -9.00
CA ASP A 82 -10.79 8.14 -8.78
C ASP A 82 -11.60 7.61 -7.58
N THR A 83 -10.90 7.12 -6.56
CA THR A 83 -11.50 6.41 -5.42
C THR A 83 -11.79 7.29 -4.21
N ASN A 84 -12.75 6.85 -3.39
CA ASN A 84 -12.93 7.39 -2.05
C ASN A 84 -11.90 6.83 -1.08
N LEU A 85 -11.23 7.72 -0.35
CA LEU A 85 -10.16 7.39 0.59
C LEU A 85 -10.67 7.43 2.02
N SER A 86 -10.49 6.33 2.76
CA SER A 86 -10.87 6.22 4.17
C SER A 86 -9.64 5.88 5.01
N PHE A 87 -9.18 6.82 5.84
CA PHE A 87 -8.06 6.60 6.74
C PHE A 87 -8.51 5.89 8.01
N SER A 88 -7.80 4.84 8.44
CA SER A 88 -8.01 4.24 9.76
C SER A 88 -7.54 5.21 10.86
N THR A 89 -8.18 5.16 12.03
CA THR A 89 -7.76 5.95 13.19
C THR A 89 -6.48 5.36 13.77
N ALA A 90 -5.42 6.17 13.88
CA ALA A 90 -4.18 5.76 14.54
C ALA A 90 -4.50 5.33 15.99
N TYR A 91 -3.97 4.18 16.42
CA TYR A 91 -4.21 3.51 17.72
C TYR A 91 -5.51 2.71 17.86
N HIS A 92 -5.67 1.66 17.05
CA HIS A 92 -6.40 0.46 17.50
C HIS A 92 -5.76 -0.80 16.90
N PRO A 93 -4.82 -1.46 17.64
CA PRO A 93 -4.32 -2.79 17.28
C PRO A 93 -5.41 -3.88 17.24
N GLN A 94 -6.66 -3.54 17.58
CA GLN A 94 -7.78 -4.47 17.69
C GLN A 94 -8.70 -4.53 16.47
N THR A 95 -8.57 -3.64 15.49
CA THR A 95 -9.44 -3.67 14.29
C THR A 95 -8.83 -4.32 13.05
N ASP A 96 -7.53 -4.65 13.07
CA ASP A 96 -6.89 -5.43 12.00
C ASP A 96 -6.84 -6.94 12.30
N GLY A 97 -7.48 -7.38 13.39
CA GLY A 97 -7.77 -8.77 13.66
C GLY A 97 -9.04 -9.22 12.92
N LEU A 98 -8.94 -9.52 11.63
CA LEU A 98 -9.91 -10.38 10.97
C LEU A 98 -9.26 -11.73 10.66
N ALA A 99 -9.36 -12.61 11.65
CA ALA A 99 -9.49 -14.05 11.44
C ALA A 99 -10.67 -14.35 10.47
#